data_AF-W4Q5B7-F1
#
_entry.id   AF-W4Q5B7-F1
#
_cell.length_a   1.000
_cell.length_b   1.000
_cell.length_c   1.000
_cell.angle_alpha   90.00
_cell.angle_beta   90.00
_cell.angle_gamma   90.00
#
_symmetry.space_group_name_H-M   'P 1'
#
loop_
_entity.id
_entity.type
_entity.pdbx_description
1 polymer ?
#
loop_
_entity_poly.entity_id
_entity_poly.type
_entity_poly.pdbx_seq_one_letter_code
_entity_poly.pdbx_strand_id
1 'polypeptide(L)'
;MISKVRDLISQRAELKKLKVREYVKEVFIEYKLVFITLLNFFLYIFLMQYIGFIITTIIFIIVTAIIIGPKKKKDLLVATIVSVVITVSTYIFFQNVLYVRFPSGLFF
;
A
#
# COMPACT_ATOMS: atom_id res chain seq x y z
N MET A 1 -12.49 -26.79 46.85
CA MET A 1 -11.24 -26.88 46.04
C MET A 1 -11.51 -26.71 44.54
N ILE A 2 -12.59 -27.30 44.00
CA ILE A 2 -12.93 -27.29 42.56
C ILE A 2 -13.28 -25.90 42.00
N SER A 3 -13.96 -25.03 42.77
CA SER A 3 -14.31 -23.68 42.31
C SER A 3 -13.09 -22.79 42.03
N LYS A 4 -12.07 -22.87 42.88
CA LYS A 4 -10.83 -22.09 42.78
C LYS A 4 -10.00 -22.48 41.56
N VAL A 5 -10.02 -23.76 41.19
CA VAL A 5 -9.36 -24.26 39.96
C VAL A 5 -10.08 -23.74 38.71
N ARG A 6 -11.42 -23.70 38.73
CA ARG A 6 -12.23 -23.14 37.63
C ARG A 6 -11.96 -21.65 37.43
N ASP A 7 -11.85 -20.88 38.51
CA ASP A 7 -11.57 -19.44 38.46
C ASP A 7 -10.15 -19.14 37.92
N LEU A 8 -9.17 -20.00 38.20
CA LEU A 8 -7.82 -19.87 37.64
C LEU A 8 -7.78 -20.17 36.13
N ILE A 9 -8.60 -21.11 35.67
CA ILE A 9 -8.70 -21.44 34.23
C ILE A 9 -9.36 -20.30 33.46
N SER A 10 -10.45 -19.72 33.99
CA SER A 10 -11.11 -18.57 33.36
C SER A 10 -10.20 -17.33 33.34
N GLN A 11 -9.50 -17.02 34.45
CA GLN A 11 -8.53 -15.93 34.49
C GLN A 11 -7.38 -16.11 33.48
N ARG A 12 -6.84 -17.33 33.34
CA ARG A 12 -5.79 -17.62 32.33
C ARG A 12 -6.31 -17.45 30.90
N ALA A 13 -7.55 -17.85 30.63
CA ALA A 13 -8.16 -17.68 29.31
C ALA A 13 -8.36 -16.19 28.96
N GLU A 14 -8.80 -15.38 29.93
CA GLU A 14 -8.95 -13.93 29.74
C GLU A 14 -7.61 -13.22 29.55
N LEU A 15 -6.60 -13.56 30.36
CA LEU A 15 -5.23 -13.05 30.22
C LEU A 15 -4.62 -13.39 28.85
N LYS A 16 -4.85 -14.62 28.36
CA LYS A 16 -4.40 -15.03 27.03
C LYS A 16 -5.11 -14.23 25.93
N LYS A 17 -6.43 -14.02 26.05
CA LYS A 17 -7.22 -13.24 25.09
C LYS A 17 -6.80 -11.77 25.05
N LEU A 18 -6.53 -11.17 26.21
CA LEU A 18 -6.00 -9.80 26.34
C LEU A 18 -4.64 -9.68 25.66
N LYS A 19 -3.69 -10.57 25.96
CA LYS A 19 -2.37 -10.59 25.32
C LYS A 19 -2.44 -10.76 23.80
N VAL A 20 -3.31 -11.64 23.29
CA VAL A 20 -3.50 -11.82 21.85
C VAL A 20 -4.06 -10.55 21.20
N ARG A 21 -5.05 -9.90 21.81
CA ARG A 21 -5.64 -8.66 21.29
C ARG A 21 -4.62 -7.52 21.25
N GLU A 22 -3.78 -7.43 22.28
CA GLU A 22 -2.73 -6.42 22.40
C GLU A 22 -1.64 -6.64 21.35
N TYR A 23 -1.18 -7.89 21.19
CA TYR A 23 -0.25 -8.28 20.13
C TYR A 23 -0.79 -7.96 18.73
N VAL A 24 -2.05 -8.33 18.43
CA VAL A 24 -2.66 -8.03 17.12
C VAL A 24 -2.74 -6.53 16.88
N LYS A 25 -3.08 -5.75 17.91
CA LYS A 25 -3.14 -4.28 17.80
C LYS A 25 -1.76 -3.68 17.54
N GLU A 26 -0.72 -4.20 18.18
CA GLU A 26 0.67 -3.77 18.01
C GLU A 26 1.15 -4.05 16.59
N VAL A 27 0.92 -5.26 16.08
CA VAL A 27 1.20 -5.63 14.67
C VAL A 27 0.43 -4.70 13.71
N PHE A 28 -0.85 -4.42 13.95
CA PHE A 28 -1.61 -3.52 13.07
C PHE A 28 -1.05 -2.09 13.05
N ILE A 29 -0.54 -1.60 14.17
CA ILE A 29 0.07 -0.27 14.25
C ILE A 29 1.40 -0.24 13.49
N GLU A 30 2.23 -1.27 13.70
CA GLU A 30 3.54 -1.40 13.05
C GLU A 30 3.42 -1.52 11.53
N TYR A 31 2.49 -2.34 11.04
CA TYR A 31 2.34 -2.64 9.60
C TYR A 31 1.30 -1.77 8.89
N LYS A 32 0.78 -0.73 9.55
CA LYS A 32 -0.25 0.15 8.98
C LYS A 32 0.16 0.72 7.61
N LEU A 33 1.40 1.20 7.48
CA LEU A 33 1.90 1.77 6.23
C LEU A 33 2.01 0.73 5.11
N VAL A 34 2.41 -0.49 5.44
CA VAL A 34 2.47 -1.61 4.49
C VAL A 34 1.07 -1.89 3.95
N PHE A 35 0.08 -1.99 4.83
CA PHE A 35 -1.30 -2.25 4.42
C PHE A 35 -1.86 -1.13 3.54
N ILE A 36 -1.62 0.14 3.89
CA ILE A 36 -2.03 1.30 3.08
C ILE A 36 -1.37 1.28 1.69
N THR A 37 -0.08 0.96 1.63
CA THR A 37 0.67 0.90 0.36
C THR A 37 0.18 -0.24 -0.52
N LEU A 38 -0.09 -1.41 0.06
CA LEU A 38 -0.68 -2.55 -0.66
C LEU A 38 -2.06 -2.20 -1.21
N LEU A 39 -2.91 -1.55 -0.41
CA LEU A 39 -4.21 -1.10 -0.87
C LEU A 39 -4.10 -0.12 -2.05
N ASN A 40 -3.16 0.83 -1.97
CA ASN A 40 -2.87 1.76 -3.07
C ASN A 40 -2.40 1.03 -4.34
N PHE A 41 -1.61 -0.05 -4.20
CA PHE A 41 -1.17 -0.87 -5.31
C PHE A 41 -2.32 -1.65 -5.98
N PHE A 42 -3.23 -2.23 -5.19
CA PHE A 42 -4.44 -2.85 -5.76
C PHE A 42 -5.32 -1.84 -6.48
N LEU A 43 -5.49 -0.65 -5.91
CA LEU A 43 -6.22 0.44 -6.56
C LEU A 43 -5.55 0.87 -7.88
N TYR A 44 -4.21 0.91 -7.92
CA TYR A 44 -3.45 1.16 -9.14
C TYR A 44 -3.76 0.13 -10.24
N ILE A 45 -3.65 -1.17 -9.95
CA ILE A 45 -3.96 -2.23 -10.93
C ILE A 45 -5.39 -2.10 -11.42
N PHE A 46 -6.34 -1.90 -10.50
CA PHE A 46 -7.75 -1.76 -10.83
C PHE A 46 -8.03 -0.54 -11.71
N LEU A 47 -7.41 0.62 -11.44
CA LEU A 47 -7.60 1.84 -12.22
C LEU A 47 -6.89 1.81 -13.58
N MET A 48 -5.82 1.01 -13.72
CA MET A 48 -5.01 0.96 -14.94
C MET A 48 -5.83 0.55 -16.16
N GLN A 49 -6.78 -0.39 -16.02
CA GLN A 49 -7.64 -0.79 -17.13
C GLN A 49 -8.57 0.33 -17.59
N TYR A 50 -8.95 1.25 -16.70
CA TYR A 50 -9.91 2.33 -17.02
C TYR A 50 -9.20 3.58 -17.55
N ILE A 51 -8.13 4.02 -16.89
CA ILE A 51 -7.50 5.33 -17.13
C ILE A 51 -6.19 5.19 -17.93
N GLY A 52 -5.62 3.98 -17.98
CA GLY A 52 -4.39 3.69 -18.72
C GLY A 52 -3.12 3.78 -17.87
N PHE A 53 -2.06 3.15 -18.37
CA PHE A 53 -0.81 2.97 -17.63
C PHE A 53 -0.15 4.28 -17.19
N ILE A 54 -0.05 5.28 -18.08
CA ILE A 54 0.71 6.51 -17.82
C ILE A 54 0.10 7.28 -16.64
N ILE A 55 -1.19 7.60 -16.73
CA ILE A 55 -1.87 8.42 -15.72
C ILE A 55 -1.92 7.69 -14.39
N THR A 56 -2.33 6.41 -14.40
CA THR A 56 -2.48 5.62 -13.18
C THR A 56 -1.13 5.39 -12.48
N THR A 57 -0.03 5.20 -13.21
CA THR A 57 1.31 5.03 -12.62
C THR A 57 1.84 6.33 -12.00
N ILE A 58 1.65 7.48 -12.67
CA ILE A 58 2.03 8.79 -12.11
C ILE A 58 1.32 9.03 -10.78
N ILE A 59 0.00 8.83 -10.75
CA ILE A 59 -0.81 8.99 -9.53
C ILE A 59 -0.33 8.02 -8.45
N PHE A 60 -0.12 6.75 -8.80
CA PHE A 60 0.35 5.74 -7.85
C PHE A 60 1.69 6.12 -7.21
N ILE A 61 2.67 6.59 -7.99
CA ILE A 61 3.99 6.98 -7.48
C ILE A 61 3.87 8.20 -6.56
N ILE A 62 3.11 9.24 -6.95
CA ILE A 62 2.93 10.44 -6.13
C ILE A 62 2.23 10.11 -4.81
N VAL A 63 1.14 9.34 -4.87
CA VAL A 63 0.39 8.93 -3.67
C VAL A 63 1.27 8.08 -2.75
N THR A 64 2.05 7.14 -3.30
CA THR A 64 2.99 6.33 -2.52
C THR A 64 4.09 7.18 -1.88
N ALA A 65 4.61 8.16 -2.62
CA ALA A 65 5.58 9.12 -2.09
C ALA A 65 4.99 9.98 -0.95
N ILE A 66 3.70 10.31 -0.99
CA ILE A 66 3.01 11.01 0.11
C ILE A 66 2.78 10.08 1.32
N ILE A 67 2.46 8.81 1.08
CA ILE A 67 2.19 7.82 2.14
C ILE A 67 3.47 7.47 2.92
N ILE A 68 4.56 7.19 2.21
CA ILE A 68 5.80 6.64 2.78
C ILE A 68 6.90 7.69 2.90
N GLY A 69 6.92 8.67 2.00
CA GLY A 69 8.02 9.61 1.86
C GLY A 69 8.02 10.77 2.88
N PRO A 70 9.12 11.51 2.93
CA PRO A 70 9.27 12.68 3.80
C PRO A 70 8.26 13.78 3.44
N LYS A 71 7.65 14.39 4.47
CA LYS A 71 6.55 15.37 4.31
C LYS A 71 7.01 16.79 3.94
N LYS A 72 8.21 16.96 3.36
CA LYS A 72 8.69 18.29 2.94
C LYS A 72 8.14 18.60 1.55
N LYS A 73 7.72 19.86 1.35
CA LYS A 73 7.17 20.31 0.06
C LYS A 73 8.12 20.12 -1.13
N LYS A 74 9.44 20.29 -0.91
CA LYS A 74 10.47 20.08 -1.94
C LYS A 74 10.51 18.63 -2.41
N ASP A 75 10.35 17.69 -1.48
CA ASP A 75 10.42 16.25 -1.78
C ASP A 75 9.22 15.80 -2.61
N LEU A 76 8.04 16.40 -2.38
CA LEU A 76 6.84 16.15 -3.19
C LEU A 76 7.02 16.66 -4.63
N LEU A 77 7.61 17.83 -4.83
CA LEU A 77 7.88 18.36 -6.17
C LEU A 77 8.85 17.46 -6.93
N VAL A 78 9.91 17.00 -6.27
CA VAL A 78 10.86 16.04 -6.85
C VAL A 78 10.15 14.73 -7.20
N ALA A 79 9.32 14.19 -6.30
CA ALA A 79 8.56 12.95 -6.54
C ALA A 79 7.64 13.07 -7.76
N THR A 80 6.95 14.20 -7.93
CA THR A 80 6.10 14.46 -9.10
C THR A 80 6.91 14.46 -10.39
N ILE A 81 8.03 15.17 -10.45
CA ILE A 81 8.89 15.20 -11.64
C ILE A 81 9.40 13.79 -11.97
N VAL A 82 9.94 13.11 -10.96
CA VAL A 82 10.47 11.75 -11.08
C VAL A 82 9.39 10.78 -11.56
N SER A 83 8.16 10.88 -11.05
CA SER A 83 7.04 10.02 -11.47
C SER A 83 6.73 10.17 -12.95
N VAL A 84 6.72 11.39 -13.49
CA VAL A 84 6.44 11.65 -14.90
C VAL A 84 7.58 11.10 -15.75
N VAL A 85 8.82 11.45 -15.42
CA VAL A 85 10.01 11.05 -16.18
C VAL A 85 10.13 9.53 -16.22
N ILE A 86 10.04 8.84 -15.09
CA ILE A 86 10.16 7.38 -15.02
C ILE A 86 9.01 6.70 -15.77
N THR A 87 7.77 7.17 -15.57
CA THR A 87 6.61 6.53 -16.20
C THR A 87 6.67 6.66 -17.72
N VAL A 88 6.94 7.85 -18.24
CA VAL A 88 7.03 8.10 -19.68
C VAL A 88 8.21 7.36 -20.30
N SER A 89 9.37 7.38 -19.63
CA SER A 89 10.56 6.66 -20.11
C SER A 89 10.30 5.15 -20.17
N THR A 90 9.66 4.59 -19.14
CA THR A 90 9.29 3.17 -19.10
C THR A 90 8.28 2.84 -20.19
N TYR A 91 7.24 3.66 -20.37
CA TYR A 91 6.25 3.47 -21.43
C TYR A 91 6.90 3.42 -22.81
N ILE A 92 7.74 4.42 -23.13
CA ILE A 92 8.46 4.50 -24.41
C ILE A 92 9.41 3.31 -24.58
N PHE A 93 10.18 2.96 -23.55
CA PHE A 93 11.13 1.86 -23.60
C PHE A 93 10.43 0.53 -23.89
N PHE A 94 9.42 0.19 -23.11
CA PHE A 94 8.70 -1.08 -23.28
C PHE A 94 7.94 -1.14 -24.60
N GLN A 95 7.35 -0.03 -25.06
CA GLN A 95 6.62 -0.02 -26.32
C GLN A 95 7.53 -0.08 -27.55
N ASN A 96 8.67 0.63 -27.54
CA ASN A 96 9.51 0.77 -28.74
C ASN A 96 10.69 -0.21 -28.78
N VAL A 97 11.23 -0.59 -27.62
CA VAL A 97 12.38 -1.51 -27.52
C VAL A 97 11.90 -2.94 -27.34
N LEU A 98 10.92 -3.15 -26.46
CA LEU A 98 10.43 -4.49 -26.11
C LEU A 98 9.13 -4.87 -26.83
N TYR A 99 8.52 -3.94 -27.57
CA TYR A 99 7.25 -4.12 -28.27
C TYR A 99 6.10 -4.61 -27.36
N VAL A 100 6.15 -4.27 -26.08
CA VAL A 100 5.12 -4.59 -25.08
C VAL A 100 4.08 -3.47 -25.06
N ARG A 101 2.81 -3.84 -25.21
CA ARG A 101 1.69 -2.89 -25.13
C ARG A 101 1.19 -2.77 -23.70
N PHE A 102 1.01 -1.53 -23.24
CA PHE A 102 0.31 -1.24 -22.01
C PHE A 102 -1.16 -0.88 -22.26
N PRO A 103 -2.03 -1.00 -21.25
CA PRO A 103 -3.40 -0.49 -21.34
C PRO A 103 -3.41 1.02 -21.61
N SER A 104 -4.09 1.45 -22.67
CA SER A 104 -4.40 2.87 -22.92
C SER A 104 -5.47 3.41 -21.96
N GLY A 105 -6.27 2.50 -21.41
CA GLY A 105 -7.48 2.82 -20.65
C GLY A 105 -8.72 2.50 -21.48
N LEU A 106 -9.88 2.46 -20.83
CA LEU A 106 -11.18 2.42 -21.52
C LEU A 106 -11.68 3.81 -21.90
N PHE A 107 -11.15 4.85 -21.25
CA PHE A 107 -11.51 6.25 -21.52
C PHE A 107 -10.65 6.92 -22.60
N PHE A 108 -9.68 6.21 -23.19
CA PHE A 108 -8.73 6.70 -24.20
C PHE A 108 -8.37 5.60 -25.21
#